data_AF-A0A965QWN3-F1
#
_entry.id   AF-A0A965QWN3-F1
#
_cell.length_a   1.000
_cell.length_b   1.000
_cell.length_c   1.000
_cell.angle_alpha   90.00
_cell.angle_beta   90.00
_cell.angle_gamma   90.00
#
_symmetry.space_group_name_H-M   'P 1'
#
loop_
_entity.id
_entity.type
_entity.pdbx_description
1 polymer ?
#
loop_
_entity_poly.entity_id
_entity_poly.type
_entity_poly.pdbx_seq_one_letter_code
_entity_poly.pdbx_strand_id
1 'polypeptide(L)'
;MSTATQRSTRAMRPGGTAADPSSGAGLRWAAFVVLLLLLALLGAWAAGWFGGRVDPRVAEILDMQRQARETFAANGGPRNAVEATAAVAAMGQIRERIEALPEDLRPQVERSGENTFRSAMQARMGAYFSLPPDQRAAELDRQIDQEELMRKAFAAASAVTAAFRGPGGDTQAGGQSAGAGAAGQSGGPPGGPGGPGSRSEEERNRWRKDNIIDRTSPEQRAEYTEYRRAMDARREKRGLPAAGPR
;
A
#
# COMPACT_ATOMS: atom_id res chain seq x y z
N MET A 1 119.04 2.97 -9.92
CA MET A 1 119.08 4.44 -9.83
C MET A 1 117.69 4.96 -9.50
N SER A 2 117.62 5.95 -8.60
CA SER A 2 116.49 6.87 -8.30
C SER A 2 115.18 6.28 -7.74
N THR A 3 114.98 6.30 -6.41
CA THR A 3 114.37 7.34 -5.54
C THR A 3 112.85 7.29 -5.42
N ALA A 4 112.38 7.12 -4.17
CA ALA A 4 111.01 7.27 -3.72
C ALA A 4 110.47 8.70 -3.89
N THR A 5 109.15 8.87 -4.04
CA THR A 5 108.43 10.10 -3.63
C THR A 5 106.97 9.79 -3.29
N GLN A 6 106.59 10.23 -2.10
CA GLN A 6 105.26 10.31 -1.50
C GLN A 6 104.56 11.60 -1.97
N ARG A 7 103.24 11.60 -2.26
CA ARG A 7 102.31 12.67 -1.81
C ARG A 7 100.82 12.38 -2.07
N SER A 8 100.03 12.71 -1.05
CA SER A 8 98.56 12.74 -0.95
C SER A 8 97.88 13.80 -1.83
N THR A 9 96.59 13.57 -2.19
CA THR A 9 95.47 14.53 -1.98
C THR A 9 94.07 13.94 -2.30
N ARG A 10 93.21 13.90 -1.26
CA ARG A 10 91.85 14.47 -1.12
C ARG A 10 90.73 14.27 -2.20
N ALA A 11 89.63 13.66 -1.72
CA ALA A 11 88.18 13.85 -1.97
C ALA A 11 87.61 13.87 -3.41
N MET A 12 86.54 13.10 -3.66
CA MET A 12 85.12 13.55 -3.78
C MET A 12 84.24 12.42 -4.38
N ARG A 13 83.07 12.15 -3.77
CA ARG A 13 81.86 11.58 -4.43
C ARG A 13 81.28 12.66 -5.39
N PRO A 14 80.35 12.42 -6.36
CA PRO A 14 79.25 11.44 -6.31
C PRO A 14 78.80 10.82 -7.67
N GLY A 15 77.80 9.93 -7.60
CA GLY A 15 76.98 9.44 -8.72
C GLY A 15 76.46 8.04 -8.37
N GLY A 16 75.22 7.80 -7.91
CA GLY A 16 73.98 8.54 -8.11
C GLY A 16 73.07 7.74 -9.06
N THR A 17 72.72 6.51 -8.72
CA THR A 17 71.60 5.81 -9.35
C THR A 17 70.34 6.10 -8.55
N ALA A 18 69.49 6.97 -9.12
CA ALA A 18 68.13 7.19 -8.65
C ALA A 18 67.33 5.89 -8.82
N ALA A 19 66.75 5.40 -7.73
CA ALA A 19 65.67 4.42 -7.77
C ALA A 19 64.35 5.18 -7.60
N ASP A 20 63.47 5.10 -8.60
CA ASP A 20 62.12 5.67 -8.59
C ASP A 20 61.24 5.01 -7.52
N PRO A 21 60.54 5.78 -6.66
CA PRO A 21 59.51 5.28 -5.78
C PRO A 21 58.12 5.80 -6.22
N SER A 22 57.52 5.27 -7.29
CA SER A 22 56.22 5.76 -7.78
C SER A 22 55.09 4.72 -7.87
N SER A 23 55.33 3.44 -7.59
CA SER A 23 54.33 2.38 -7.76
C SER A 23 53.24 2.31 -6.68
N GLY A 24 53.43 2.91 -5.50
CA GLY A 24 52.43 2.90 -4.40
C GLY A 24 51.51 4.11 -4.34
N ALA A 25 51.92 5.24 -4.93
CA ALA A 25 51.14 6.48 -4.89
C ALA A 25 49.97 6.45 -5.86
N GLY A 26 50.16 5.91 -7.07
CA GLY A 26 49.10 5.80 -8.09
C GLY A 26 47.92 4.93 -7.64
N LEU A 27 48.19 3.81 -6.95
CA LEU A 27 47.15 2.91 -6.44
C LEU A 27 46.35 3.54 -5.28
N ARG A 28 47.00 4.34 -4.44
CA ARG A 28 46.35 5.08 -3.34
C ARG A 28 45.49 6.24 -3.86
N TRP A 29 45.97 6.95 -4.88
CA TRP A 29 45.20 7.97 -5.57
C TRP A 29 44.00 7.38 -6.32
N ALA A 30 44.18 6.25 -7.00
CA ALA A 30 43.09 5.52 -7.63
C ALA A 30 42.03 5.08 -6.59
N ALA A 31 42.45 4.54 -5.45
CA ALA A 31 41.53 4.15 -4.37
C ALA A 31 40.76 5.35 -3.79
N PHE A 32 41.42 6.51 -3.64
CA PHE A 32 40.79 7.75 -3.17
C PHE A 32 39.76 8.30 -4.16
N VAL A 33 40.08 8.28 -5.46
CA VAL A 33 39.15 8.69 -6.52
C VAL A 33 37.94 7.75 -6.59
N VAL A 34 38.15 6.44 -6.47
CA VAL A 34 37.06 5.46 -6.43
C VAL A 34 36.17 5.66 -5.19
N LEU A 35 36.76 5.91 -4.03
CA LEU A 35 36.00 6.21 -2.80
C LEU A 35 35.16 7.48 -2.96
N LEU A 36 35.72 8.54 -3.55
CA LEU A 36 34.99 9.78 -3.83
C LEU A 36 33.85 9.56 -4.83
N LEU A 37 34.06 8.75 -5.86
CA LEU A 37 33.01 8.40 -6.82
C LEU A 37 31.90 7.57 -6.18
N LEU A 38 32.24 6.64 -5.29
CA LEU A 38 31.24 5.86 -4.53
C LEU A 38 30.45 6.74 -3.56
N LEU A 39 31.10 7.70 -2.89
CA LEU A 39 30.43 8.67 -2.01
C LEU A 39 29.56 9.64 -2.81
N ALA A 40 30.00 10.08 -3.99
CA ALA A 40 29.19 10.90 -4.88
C ALA A 40 28.00 10.11 -5.44
N LEU A 41 28.18 8.82 -5.73
CA LEU A 41 27.10 7.93 -6.16
C LEU A 41 26.10 7.68 -5.03
N LEU A 42 26.57 7.46 -3.80
CA LEU A 42 25.73 7.35 -2.59
C LEU A 42 25.00 8.66 -2.30
N GLY A 43 25.66 9.80 -2.45
CA GLY A 43 25.06 11.13 -2.30
C GLY A 43 24.00 11.40 -3.37
N ALA A 44 24.28 11.05 -4.62
CA ALA A 44 23.32 11.13 -5.73
C ALA A 44 22.14 10.15 -5.53
N TRP A 45 22.39 8.96 -5.02
CA TRP A 45 21.35 7.99 -4.68
C TRP A 45 20.48 8.48 -3.51
N ALA A 46 21.09 9.01 -2.45
CA ALA A 46 20.40 9.61 -1.30
C ALA A 46 19.63 10.89 -1.67
N ALA A 47 20.15 11.66 -2.62
CA ALA A 47 19.47 12.82 -3.22
C ALA A 47 18.35 12.42 -4.21
N GLY A 48 18.10 11.12 -4.40
CA GLY A 48 17.02 10.61 -5.23
C GLY A 48 17.27 10.70 -6.74
N TRP A 49 18.51 10.91 -7.18
CA TRP A 49 18.84 11.06 -8.61
C TRP A 49 18.64 9.77 -9.41
N PHE A 50 18.69 8.61 -8.75
CA PHE A 50 18.47 7.27 -9.33
C PHE A 50 17.16 6.59 -8.91
N GLY A 51 16.39 7.22 -8.02
CA GLY A 51 15.03 6.76 -7.70
C GLY A 51 14.08 7.31 -8.76
N GLY A 52 13.40 6.44 -9.50
CA GLY A 52 12.37 6.88 -10.46
C GLY A 52 11.44 7.87 -9.77
N ARG A 53 11.35 9.10 -10.31
CA ARG A 53 10.51 10.16 -9.74
C ARG A 53 9.09 9.62 -9.68
N VAL A 54 8.65 9.21 -8.49
CA VAL A 54 7.24 8.95 -8.24
C VAL A 54 6.54 10.26 -8.56
N ASP A 55 5.55 10.20 -9.44
CA ASP A 55 4.78 11.39 -9.83
C ASP A 55 4.35 12.11 -8.54
N PRO A 56 4.60 13.43 -8.40
CA PRO A 56 4.28 14.15 -7.17
C PRO A 56 2.81 13.98 -6.77
N ARG A 57 1.90 13.78 -7.72
CA ARG A 57 0.48 13.52 -7.46
C ARG A 57 0.25 12.16 -6.80
N VAL A 58 0.98 11.13 -7.24
CA VAL A 58 0.94 9.80 -6.61
C VAL A 58 1.55 9.85 -5.21
N ALA A 59 2.67 10.55 -5.04
CA ALA A 59 3.32 10.71 -3.75
C ALA A 59 2.40 11.42 -2.74
N GLU A 60 1.71 12.49 -3.15
CA GLU A 60 0.73 13.20 -2.31
C GLU A 60 -0.41 12.28 -1.85
N ILE A 61 -0.96 11.46 -2.75
CA ILE A 61 -2.05 10.53 -2.39
C ILE A 61 -1.57 9.43 -1.45
N LEU A 62 -0.37 8.90 -1.66
CA LEU A 62 0.21 7.91 -0.75
C LEU A 62 0.46 8.49 0.64
N ASP A 63 0.84 9.77 0.72
CA ASP A 63 1.01 10.47 1.99
C ASP A 63 -0.33 10.72 2.69
N MET A 64 -1.35 11.18 1.96
CA MET A 64 -2.72 11.29 2.49
C MET A 64 -3.25 9.95 3.01
N GLN A 65 -3.02 8.86 2.28
CA GLN A 65 -3.39 7.51 2.72
C GLN A 65 -2.66 7.10 4.01
N ARG A 66 -1.38 7.44 4.14
CA ARG A 66 -0.58 7.15 5.33
C ARG A 66 -1.08 7.96 6.52
N GLN A 67 -1.26 9.26 6.36
CA GLN A 67 -1.76 10.16 7.40
C GLN A 67 -3.15 9.75 7.89
N ALA A 68 -4.06 9.40 6.97
CA ALA A 68 -5.39 8.92 7.32
C ALA A 68 -5.32 7.61 8.12
N ARG A 69 -4.37 6.71 7.81
CA ARG A 69 -4.18 5.48 8.58
C ARG A 69 -3.61 5.75 9.96
N GLU A 70 -2.58 6.59 10.06
CA GLU A 70 -1.99 6.95 11.35
C GLU A 70 -3.02 7.59 12.28
N THR A 71 -3.90 8.42 11.70
CA THR A 71 -4.95 9.11 12.46
C THR A 71 -6.10 8.17 12.85
N PHE A 72 -6.62 7.38 11.91
CA PHE A 72 -7.91 6.68 12.07
C PHE A 72 -7.82 5.15 12.17
N ALA A 73 -6.76 4.53 11.63
CA ALA A 73 -6.63 3.06 11.57
C ALA A 73 -5.63 2.49 12.58
N ALA A 74 -4.56 3.22 12.91
CA ALA A 74 -3.50 2.75 13.80
C ALA A 74 -3.99 2.41 15.20
N ASN A 75 -5.08 3.04 15.66
CA ASN A 75 -5.71 2.79 16.96
C ASN A 75 -6.84 1.75 16.92
N GLY A 76 -6.96 0.97 15.83
CA GLY A 76 -8.00 -0.04 15.60
C GLY A 76 -9.21 0.47 14.84
N GLY A 77 -9.47 1.78 14.84
CA GLY A 77 -10.60 2.41 14.17
C GLY A 77 -10.98 3.73 14.86
N PRO A 78 -11.96 4.48 14.32
CA PRO A 78 -12.46 5.69 14.95
C PRO A 78 -13.14 5.38 16.29
N ARG A 79 -12.91 6.22 17.30
CA ARG A 79 -13.43 6.02 18.67
C ARG A 79 -14.77 6.69 18.91
N ASN A 80 -15.16 7.62 18.04
CA ASN A 80 -16.38 8.40 18.16
C ASN A 80 -16.90 8.80 16.78
N ALA A 81 -18.11 9.37 16.75
CA ALA A 81 -18.75 9.80 15.51
C ALA A 81 -17.97 10.90 14.78
N VAL A 82 -17.31 11.81 15.51
CA VAL A 82 -16.54 12.91 14.90
C VAL A 82 -15.34 12.37 14.13
N GLU A 83 -14.58 11.46 14.74
CA GLU A 83 -13.48 10.76 14.08
C GLU A 83 -13.95 9.90 12.92
N ALA A 84 -15.09 9.22 13.03
CA ALA A 84 -15.64 8.42 11.95
C ALA A 84 -16.05 9.29 10.75
N THR A 85 -16.69 10.44 10.99
CA THR A 85 -17.00 11.41 9.94
C THR A 85 -15.75 11.98 9.30
N ALA A 86 -14.73 12.32 10.09
CA ALA A 86 -13.45 12.80 9.58
C ALA A 86 -12.72 11.73 8.75
N ALA A 87 -12.75 10.46 9.18
CA ALA A 87 -12.19 9.34 8.43
C ALA A 87 -12.87 9.15 7.08
N VAL A 88 -14.21 9.22 7.04
CA VAL A 88 -14.98 9.13 5.79
C VAL A 88 -14.71 10.32 4.88
N ALA A 89 -14.59 11.54 5.42
CA ALA A 89 -14.21 12.72 4.65
C ALA A 89 -12.80 12.57 4.04
N ALA A 90 -11.82 12.11 4.82
CA ALA A 90 -10.47 11.84 4.34
C ALA A 90 -10.45 10.78 3.24
N MET A 91 -11.21 9.69 3.40
CA MET A 91 -11.37 8.68 2.35
C MET A 91 -12.02 9.26 1.09
N GLY A 92 -13.00 10.13 1.23
CA GLY A 92 -13.63 10.84 0.12
C GLY A 92 -12.64 11.70 -0.66
N GLN A 93 -11.82 12.49 0.03
CA GLN A 93 -10.78 13.31 -0.59
C GLN A 93 -9.70 12.47 -1.29
N ILE A 94 -9.24 11.40 -0.64
CA ILE A 94 -8.29 10.46 -1.25
C ILE A 94 -8.87 9.87 -2.53
N ARG A 95 -10.14 9.44 -2.50
CA ARG A 95 -10.82 8.89 -3.67
C ARG A 95 -10.95 9.90 -4.81
N GLU A 96 -11.38 11.12 -4.52
CA GLU A 96 -11.49 12.20 -5.51
C GLU A 96 -10.13 12.48 -6.17
N ARG A 97 -9.05 12.50 -5.38
CA ARG A 97 -7.69 12.70 -5.91
C ARG A 97 -7.21 11.52 -6.75
N ILE A 98 -7.57 10.28 -6.41
CA ILE A 98 -7.33 9.11 -7.25
C ILE A 98 -8.12 9.20 -8.56
N GLU A 99 -9.39 9.59 -8.51
CA GLU A 99 -10.22 9.77 -9.72
C GLU A 99 -9.69 10.90 -10.62
N ALA A 100 -9.08 11.94 -10.04
CA ALA A 100 -8.40 13.00 -10.79
C ALA A 100 -7.05 12.59 -11.41
N LEU A 101 -6.45 11.46 -10.99
CA LEU A 101 -5.23 10.95 -11.62
C LEU A 101 -5.51 10.41 -13.03
N PRO A 102 -4.52 10.53 -13.95
CA PRO A 102 -4.49 9.77 -15.20
C PRO A 102 -4.68 8.26 -14.97
N GLU A 103 -5.39 7.58 -15.88
CA GLU A 103 -5.79 6.17 -15.72
C GLU A 103 -4.60 5.20 -15.60
N ASP A 104 -3.45 5.54 -16.16
CA ASP A 104 -2.21 4.77 -16.07
C ASP A 104 -1.57 4.82 -14.67
N LEU A 105 -1.83 5.89 -13.91
CA LEU A 105 -1.28 6.09 -12.57
C LEU A 105 -2.20 5.60 -11.45
N ARG A 106 -3.52 5.50 -11.68
CA ARG A 106 -4.49 5.00 -10.68
C ARG A 106 -4.14 3.61 -10.13
N PRO A 107 -3.79 2.61 -10.97
CA PRO A 107 -3.46 1.27 -10.49
C PRO A 107 -2.29 1.25 -9.50
N GLN A 108 -1.38 2.22 -9.56
CA GLN A 108 -0.25 2.31 -8.64
C GLN A 108 -0.72 2.63 -7.21
N VAL A 109 -1.68 3.54 -7.08
CA VAL A 109 -2.27 3.92 -5.79
C VAL A 109 -3.25 2.84 -5.29
N GLU A 110 -4.06 2.28 -6.17
CA GLU A 110 -5.06 1.27 -5.82
C GLU A 110 -4.43 0.00 -5.27
N ARG A 111 -3.33 -0.49 -5.87
CA ARG A 111 -2.59 -1.66 -5.34
C ARG A 111 -2.04 -1.42 -3.93
N SER A 112 -1.58 -0.20 -3.64
CA SER A 112 -1.14 0.19 -2.28
C SER A 112 -2.30 0.18 -1.29
N GLY A 113 -3.47 0.67 -1.71
CA GLY A 113 -4.71 0.63 -0.93
C GLY A 113 -5.14 -0.80 -0.60
N GLU A 114 -5.14 -1.70 -1.60
CA GLU A 114 -5.56 -3.10 -1.44
C GLU A 114 -4.69 -3.84 -0.41
N ASN A 115 -3.37 -3.69 -0.48
CA ASN A 115 -2.45 -4.30 0.49
C ASN A 115 -2.73 -3.84 1.93
N THR A 116 -3.26 -2.64 2.08
CA THR A 116 -3.51 -2.07 3.40
C THR A 116 -4.82 -2.56 3.99
N PHE A 117 -5.88 -2.60 3.19
CA PHE A 117 -7.13 -3.19 3.65
C PHE A 117 -6.91 -4.64 4.13
N ARG A 118 -6.11 -5.41 3.38
CA ARG A 118 -5.75 -6.78 3.74
C ARG A 118 -4.95 -6.86 5.05
N SER A 119 -3.91 -6.03 5.21
CA SER A 119 -3.12 -6.02 6.45
C SER A 119 -3.92 -5.56 7.67
N ALA A 120 -4.84 -4.60 7.50
CA ALA A 120 -5.75 -4.18 8.57
C ALA A 120 -6.70 -5.32 8.99
N MET A 121 -7.22 -6.09 8.03
CA MET A 121 -8.03 -7.28 8.32
C MET A 121 -7.22 -8.35 9.06
N GLN A 122 -6.00 -8.61 8.61
CA GLN A 122 -5.08 -9.55 9.29
C GLN A 122 -4.77 -9.12 10.72
N ALA A 123 -4.54 -7.82 10.97
CA ALA A 123 -4.31 -7.30 12.31
C ALA A 123 -5.54 -7.50 13.23
N ARG A 124 -6.76 -7.31 12.71
CA ARG A 124 -8.01 -7.55 13.48
C ARG A 124 -8.19 -9.01 13.85
N MET A 125 -7.97 -9.92 12.89
CA MET A 125 -8.00 -11.36 13.14
C MET A 125 -6.92 -11.77 14.15
N GLY A 126 -5.70 -11.27 13.97
CA GLY A 126 -4.58 -11.52 14.89
C GLY A 126 -4.90 -11.06 16.31
N ALA A 127 -5.48 -9.86 16.47
CA ALA A 127 -5.94 -9.37 17.77
C ALA A 127 -6.94 -10.34 18.42
N TYR A 128 -7.94 -10.80 17.66
CA TYR A 128 -8.93 -11.76 18.15
C TYR A 128 -8.31 -13.12 18.57
N PHE A 129 -7.46 -13.71 17.74
CA PHE A 129 -6.87 -15.03 18.04
C PHE A 129 -5.79 -14.98 19.11
N SER A 130 -5.09 -13.85 19.27
CA SER A 130 -4.08 -13.64 20.32
C SER A 130 -4.68 -13.53 21.72
N LEU A 131 -5.96 -13.17 21.83
CA LEU A 131 -6.63 -13.01 23.11
C LEU A 131 -7.16 -14.34 23.67
N PRO A 132 -7.14 -14.51 25.02
CA PRO A 132 -7.83 -15.59 25.71
C PRO A 132 -9.33 -15.65 25.37
N PRO A 133 -9.97 -16.85 25.33
CA PRO A 133 -11.35 -17.01 24.90
C PRO A 133 -12.39 -16.15 25.65
N ASP A 134 -12.15 -15.86 26.92
CA ASP A 134 -12.97 -15.02 27.78
C ASP A 134 -12.92 -13.52 27.39
N GLN A 135 -11.80 -13.07 26.81
CA GLN A 135 -11.61 -11.67 26.40
C GLN A 135 -12.01 -11.41 24.94
N ARG A 136 -12.12 -12.46 24.14
CA ARG A 136 -12.51 -12.38 22.71
C ARG A 136 -13.85 -11.68 22.49
N ALA A 137 -14.82 -11.88 23.38
CA ALA A 137 -16.13 -11.24 23.24
C ALA A 137 -16.04 -9.71 23.30
N ALA A 138 -15.22 -9.17 24.21
CA ALA A 138 -15.01 -7.74 24.35
C ALA A 138 -14.26 -7.14 23.15
N GLU A 139 -13.30 -7.88 22.58
CA GLU A 139 -12.61 -7.44 21.37
C GLU A 139 -13.53 -7.43 20.15
N LEU A 140 -14.37 -8.46 19.98
CA LEU A 140 -15.40 -8.47 18.93
C LEU A 140 -16.37 -7.30 19.11
N ASP A 141 -16.77 -6.97 20.34
CA ASP A 141 -17.63 -5.80 20.58
C ASP A 141 -16.97 -4.50 20.14
N ARG A 142 -15.70 -4.31 20.51
CA ARG A 142 -14.90 -3.14 20.12
C ARG A 142 -14.81 -3.02 18.59
N GLN A 143 -14.53 -4.11 17.90
CA GLN A 143 -14.43 -4.14 16.44
C GLN A 143 -15.79 -3.87 15.77
N ILE A 144 -16.87 -4.46 16.29
CA ILE A 144 -18.23 -4.19 15.82
C ILE A 144 -18.57 -2.71 16.00
N ASP A 145 -18.29 -2.11 17.16
CA ASP A 145 -18.60 -0.70 17.41
C ASP A 145 -17.87 0.24 16.42
N GLN A 146 -16.61 -0.06 16.11
CA GLN A 146 -15.84 0.69 15.10
C GLN A 146 -16.44 0.54 13.70
N GLU A 147 -16.88 -0.68 13.33
CA GLU A 147 -17.55 -0.93 12.05
C GLU A 147 -18.92 -0.26 11.96
N GLU A 148 -19.67 -0.23 13.06
CA GLU A 148 -20.96 0.47 13.18
C GLU A 148 -20.79 1.98 13.03
N LEU A 149 -19.77 2.57 13.68
CA LEU A 149 -19.44 3.99 13.55
C LEU A 149 -19.09 4.34 12.11
N MET A 150 -18.20 3.57 11.49
CA MET A 150 -17.83 3.78 10.09
C MET A 150 -19.00 3.57 9.14
N ARG A 151 -19.84 2.55 9.36
CA ARG A 151 -21.03 2.32 8.53
C ARG A 151 -21.99 3.49 8.61
N LYS A 152 -22.26 4.00 9.82
CA LYS A 152 -23.15 5.16 10.02
C LYS A 152 -22.57 6.42 9.38
N ALA A 153 -21.27 6.67 9.55
CA ALA A 153 -20.59 7.80 8.93
C ALA A 153 -20.63 7.72 7.38
N PHE A 154 -20.41 6.52 6.82
CA PHE A 154 -20.47 6.29 5.38
C PHE A 154 -21.90 6.43 4.85
N ALA A 155 -22.89 5.87 5.56
CA ALA A 155 -24.30 6.02 5.22
C ALA A 155 -24.71 7.51 5.21
N ALA A 156 -24.31 8.28 6.23
CA ALA A 156 -24.55 9.71 6.29
C ALA A 156 -23.89 10.46 5.12
N ALA A 157 -22.61 10.19 4.83
CA ALA A 157 -21.92 10.81 3.70
C ALA A 157 -22.58 10.44 2.35
N SER A 158 -22.96 9.18 2.16
CA SER A 158 -23.65 8.73 0.95
C SER A 158 -25.02 9.38 0.78
N ALA A 159 -25.77 9.59 1.87
CA ALA A 159 -27.07 10.24 1.84
C ALA A 159 -26.94 11.72 1.45
N VAL A 160 -25.91 12.41 1.95
CA VAL A 160 -25.57 13.78 1.54
C VAL A 160 -25.23 13.82 0.05
N THR A 161 -24.32 12.97 -0.42
CA THR A 161 -23.96 12.90 -1.85
C THR A 161 -25.17 12.57 -2.73
N ALA A 162 -26.05 11.64 -2.31
CA ALA A 162 -27.26 11.31 -3.03
C ALA A 162 -28.25 12.47 -3.09
N ALA A 163 -28.39 13.24 -2.00
CA ALA A 163 -29.23 14.44 -1.96
C ALA A 163 -28.73 15.53 -2.93
N PHE A 164 -27.42 15.67 -3.09
CA PHE A 164 -26.83 16.62 -4.06
C PHE A 164 -26.78 16.09 -5.50
N ARG A 165 -26.81 14.76 -5.72
CA ARG A 165 -26.88 14.15 -7.05
C ARG A 165 -28.30 14.16 -7.64
N GLY A 166 -29.32 14.42 -6.81
CA GLY A 166 -30.72 14.49 -7.22
C GLY A 166 -31.31 13.11 -7.61
N PRO A 167 -32.64 12.95 -7.56
CA PRO A 167 -33.33 11.78 -8.09
C PRO A 167 -33.33 11.86 -9.63
N GLY A 168 -32.22 11.48 -10.26
CA GLY A 168 -32.08 11.52 -11.73
C GLY A 168 -30.65 11.48 -12.29
N GLY A 169 -29.63 11.30 -11.44
CA GLY A 169 -28.24 11.13 -11.90
C GLY A 169 -27.95 9.75 -12.47
N ASP A 170 -28.61 9.39 -13.57
CA ASP A 170 -28.21 8.29 -14.43
C ASP A 170 -26.91 8.68 -15.13
N THR A 171 -25.77 8.16 -14.66
CA THR A 171 -24.55 8.13 -15.47
C THR A 171 -24.78 7.21 -16.66
N GLN A 172 -25.35 7.77 -17.72
CA GLN A 172 -25.40 7.22 -19.06
C GLN A 172 -23.98 7.23 -19.65
N ALA A 173 -23.24 6.15 -19.43
CA ALA A 173 -22.07 5.81 -20.23
C ALA A 173 -22.52 4.90 -21.38
N GLY A 174 -22.78 5.51 -22.55
CA GLY A 174 -22.60 4.93 -23.87
C GLY A 174 -23.51 3.77 -24.31
N GLY A 175 -24.42 4.06 -25.26
CA GLY A 175 -24.94 3.05 -26.19
C GLY A 175 -26.44 3.14 -26.47
N GLN A 176 -26.86 4.04 -27.36
CA GLN A 176 -28.16 3.94 -28.02
C GLN A 176 -28.27 2.62 -28.80
N SER A 177 -29.41 1.92 -28.70
CA SER A 177 -30.37 1.78 -29.81
C SER A 177 -31.57 0.90 -29.45
N ALA A 178 -32.73 1.40 -29.88
CA ALA A 178 -34.10 0.92 -29.78
C ALA A 178 -34.37 -0.58 -30.02
N GLY A 179 -35.46 -1.06 -29.39
CA GLY A 179 -36.17 -2.28 -29.77
C GLY A 179 -37.37 -2.54 -28.86
N ALA A 180 -38.55 -2.08 -29.28
CA ALA A 180 -39.83 -2.23 -28.58
C ALA A 180 -40.34 -3.69 -28.56
N GLY A 181 -41.12 -4.05 -27.52
CA GLY A 181 -41.95 -5.27 -27.56
C GLY A 181 -42.52 -5.77 -26.23
N ALA A 182 -43.77 -5.39 -25.97
CA ALA A 182 -44.85 -6.18 -25.34
C ALA A 182 -44.72 -6.79 -23.91
N ALA A 183 -45.54 -6.21 -23.01
CA ALA A 183 -46.58 -6.85 -22.18
C ALA A 183 -46.29 -8.13 -21.36
N GLY A 184 -46.30 -7.94 -20.02
CA GLY A 184 -47.07 -8.71 -19.04
C GLY A 184 -46.74 -10.19 -18.80
N GLN A 185 -46.21 -10.53 -17.62
CA GLN A 185 -46.90 -11.33 -16.59
C GLN A 185 -46.01 -11.49 -15.35
N SER A 186 -46.65 -11.46 -14.19
CA SER A 186 -46.15 -11.71 -12.84
C SER A 186 -45.25 -12.95 -12.68
N GLY A 187 -44.08 -12.75 -12.07
CA GLY A 187 -43.21 -13.78 -11.51
C GLY A 187 -41.94 -13.12 -10.95
N GLY A 188 -41.86 -12.94 -9.63
CA GLY A 188 -40.68 -12.33 -9.00
C GLY A 188 -39.41 -13.17 -9.26
N PRO A 189 -38.30 -12.58 -9.73
CA PRO A 189 -37.10 -13.34 -10.02
C PRO A 189 -36.21 -13.56 -8.77
N PRO A 190 -35.59 -14.75 -8.64
CA PRO A 190 -34.57 -15.03 -7.65
C PRO A 190 -33.21 -14.45 -8.11
N GLY A 191 -32.44 -13.89 -7.18
CA GLY A 191 -31.06 -13.48 -7.42
C GLY A 191 -30.94 -12.09 -8.05
N GLY A 192 -30.48 -11.12 -7.24
CA GLY A 192 -30.29 -9.74 -7.68
C GLY A 192 -29.27 -9.61 -8.82
N PRO A 193 -29.47 -8.69 -9.78
CA PRO A 193 -28.60 -8.54 -10.94
C PRO A 193 -27.25 -7.95 -10.53
N GLY A 194 -26.18 -8.64 -10.93
CA GLY A 194 -24.85 -8.06 -10.97
C GLY A 194 -24.83 -6.83 -11.87
N GLY A 195 -24.09 -5.81 -11.44
CA GLY A 195 -23.71 -4.69 -12.30
C GLY A 195 -22.95 -5.17 -13.55
N PRO A 196 -22.72 -4.28 -14.52
CA PRO A 196 -22.29 -4.63 -15.87
C PRO A 196 -21.00 -5.45 -15.83
N GLY A 197 -21.11 -6.74 -16.18
CA GLY A 197 -20.02 -7.72 -16.19
C GLY A 197 -20.30 -8.94 -15.31
N SER A 198 -21.26 -9.78 -15.70
CA SER A 198 -21.33 -11.15 -15.17
C SER A 198 -20.11 -11.91 -15.66
N ARG A 199 -19.01 -11.86 -14.88
CA ARG A 199 -17.81 -12.68 -15.12
C ARG A 199 -18.22 -14.13 -15.35
N SER A 200 -17.71 -14.77 -16.41
CA SER A 200 -17.99 -16.18 -16.67
C SER A 200 -17.62 -17.03 -15.45
N GLU A 201 -18.18 -18.24 -15.31
CA GLU A 201 -17.79 -19.15 -14.20
C GLU A 201 -16.28 -19.36 -14.14
N GLU A 202 -15.65 -19.48 -15.31
CA GLU A 202 -14.22 -19.59 -15.46
C GLU A 202 -13.49 -18.35 -14.93
N GLU A 203 -13.95 -17.14 -15.28
CA GLU A 203 -13.34 -15.90 -14.80
C GLU A 203 -13.53 -15.70 -13.28
N ARG A 204 -14.69 -16.10 -12.72
CA ARG A 204 -14.89 -16.13 -11.26
C ARG A 204 -13.93 -17.10 -10.58
N ASN A 205 -13.72 -18.27 -11.17
CA ASN A 205 -12.81 -19.28 -10.63
C ASN A 205 -11.35 -18.83 -10.72
N ARG A 206 -10.92 -18.24 -11.85
CA ARG A 206 -9.59 -17.63 -11.99
C ARG A 206 -9.38 -16.52 -10.97
N TRP A 207 -10.33 -15.60 -10.84
CA TRP A 207 -10.24 -14.53 -9.84
C TRP A 207 -10.10 -15.08 -8.42
N ARG A 208 -10.91 -16.08 -8.05
CA ARG A 208 -10.86 -16.71 -6.72
C ARG A 208 -9.52 -17.41 -6.50
N LYS A 209 -9.00 -18.08 -7.53
CA LYS A 209 -7.67 -18.70 -7.50
C LYS A 209 -6.58 -17.65 -7.28
N ASP A 210 -6.48 -16.67 -8.17
CA ASP A 210 -5.37 -15.71 -8.20
C ASP A 210 -5.39 -14.72 -7.02
N ASN A 211 -6.58 -14.38 -6.51
CA ASN A 211 -6.73 -13.34 -5.48
C ASN A 211 -6.97 -13.89 -4.08
N ILE A 212 -7.51 -15.10 -3.94
CA ILE A 212 -7.82 -15.70 -2.64
C ILE A 212 -6.94 -16.91 -2.42
N ILE A 213 -7.04 -17.95 -3.24
CA ILE A 213 -6.43 -19.25 -2.94
C ILE A 213 -4.90 -19.20 -3.00
N ASP A 214 -4.34 -18.60 -4.05
CA ASP A 214 -2.88 -18.58 -4.27
C ASP A 214 -2.17 -17.56 -3.36
N ARG A 215 -2.92 -16.60 -2.79
CA ARG A 215 -2.40 -15.54 -1.92
C ARG A 215 -2.62 -15.79 -0.43
N THR A 216 -3.36 -16.83 -0.06
CA THR A 216 -3.64 -17.18 1.35
C THR A 216 -3.29 -18.63 1.63
N SER A 217 -2.83 -18.93 2.85
CA SER A 217 -2.64 -20.32 3.27
C SER A 217 -3.98 -20.98 3.65
N PRO A 218 -4.07 -22.32 3.67
CA PRO A 218 -5.24 -23.02 4.20
C PRO A 218 -5.61 -22.58 5.63
N GLU A 219 -4.60 -22.39 6.49
CA GLU A 219 -4.75 -21.97 7.88
C GLU A 219 -5.33 -20.56 7.96
N GLN A 220 -4.79 -19.61 7.18
CA GLN A 220 -5.31 -18.23 7.13
C GLN A 220 -6.79 -18.19 6.68
N ARG A 221 -7.18 -19.06 5.75
CA ARG A 221 -8.59 -19.17 5.32
C ARG A 221 -9.48 -19.75 6.40
N ALA A 222 -9.01 -20.73 7.16
CA ALA A 222 -9.73 -21.30 8.29
C ALA A 222 -9.90 -20.25 9.41
N GLU A 223 -8.84 -19.52 9.75
CA GLU A 223 -8.86 -18.41 10.71
C GLU A 223 -9.86 -17.33 10.29
N TYR A 224 -9.84 -16.91 9.03
CA TYR A 224 -10.80 -15.93 8.50
C TYR A 224 -12.24 -16.43 8.61
N THR A 225 -12.48 -17.71 8.32
CA THR A 225 -13.82 -18.31 8.39
C THR A 225 -14.34 -18.36 9.83
N GLU A 226 -13.50 -18.79 10.78
CA GLU A 226 -13.84 -18.83 12.20
C GLU A 226 -14.03 -17.42 12.78
N TYR A 227 -13.16 -16.47 12.43
CA TYR A 227 -13.31 -15.08 12.82
C TYR A 227 -14.61 -14.46 12.29
N ARG A 228 -14.95 -14.68 11.01
CA ARG A 228 -16.19 -14.20 10.42
C ARG A 228 -17.42 -14.81 11.11
N ARG A 229 -17.39 -16.11 11.38
CA ARG A 229 -18.45 -16.81 12.12
C ARG A 229 -18.63 -16.20 13.51
N ALA A 230 -17.54 -15.94 14.23
CA ALA A 230 -17.58 -15.35 15.56
C ALA A 230 -18.13 -13.91 15.54
N MET A 231 -17.71 -13.10 14.57
CA MET A 231 -18.23 -11.75 14.34
C MET A 231 -19.74 -11.76 14.06
N ASP A 232 -20.20 -12.61 13.15
CA ASP A 232 -21.63 -12.71 12.81
C ASP A 232 -22.46 -13.19 14.01
N ALA A 233 -21.99 -14.20 14.74
CA ALA A 233 -22.65 -14.67 15.96
C ALA A 233 -22.71 -13.57 17.05
N ARG A 234 -21.66 -12.75 17.17
CA ARG A 234 -21.67 -11.63 18.14
C ARG A 234 -22.60 -10.50 17.71
N ARG A 235 -22.64 -10.17 16.42
CA ARG A 235 -23.59 -9.21 15.84
C ARG A 235 -25.04 -9.66 16.05
N GLU A 236 -25.34 -10.94 15.81
CA GLU A 236 -26.66 -11.50 16.03
C GLU A 236 -27.10 -11.41 17.50
N LYS A 237 -26.21 -11.76 18.45
CA LYS A 237 -26.46 -11.56 19.89
C LYS A 237 -26.74 -10.11 20.29
N ARG A 238 -26.25 -9.15 19.49
CA ARG A 238 -26.46 -7.71 19.68
C ARG A 238 -27.63 -7.15 18.86
N GLY A 239 -28.36 -7.99 18.12
CA GLY A 239 -29.45 -7.56 17.23
C GLY A 239 -28.98 -6.76 16.01
N LEU A 240 -27.70 -6.88 15.63
CA LEU A 240 -27.11 -6.22 14.47
C LEU A 240 -27.14 -7.14 13.23
N PRO A 241 -27.27 -6.57 12.02
CA PRO A 241 -27.21 -7.36 10.80
C PRO A 241 -25.81 -7.98 10.58
N ALA A 242 -25.78 -9.11 9.88
CA ALA A 242 -24.54 -9.77 9.46
C ALA A 242 -23.64 -8.81 8.66
N ALA A 243 -22.32 -8.99 8.76
CA ALA A 243 -21.35 -8.06 8.18
C ALA A 243 -21.28 -8.11 6.64
N GLY A 244 -21.89 -9.12 6.01
CA GLY A 244 -21.94 -9.26 4.56
C GLY A 244 -22.70 -10.52 4.12
N PRO A 245 -22.71 -10.82 2.82
CA PRO A 245 -23.35 -12.02 2.29
C PRO A 245 -22.70 -13.29 2.85
N ARG A 246 -23.52 -14.30 3.15
CA ARG A 246 -23.08 -15.61 3.66
C ARG A 246 -22.55 -16.48 2.53
#